data_AF-G3MT51-F1
#
_entry.id   AF-G3MT51-F1
#
_cell.length_a   1.000
_cell.length_b   1.000
_cell.length_c   1.000
_cell.angle_alpha   90.00
_cell.angle_beta   90.00
_cell.angle_gamma   90.00
#
_symmetry.space_group_name_H-M   'P 1'
#
loop_
_entity.id
_entity.type
_entity.pdbx_description
1 polymer ?
#
loop_
_entity_poly.entity_id
_entity_poly.type
_entity_poly.pdbx_seq_one_letter_code
_entity_poly.pdbx_strand_id
1 'polypeptide(L)'
;MRAFVAWCIILVHLALEVYCTGNSLPKRKLDGWTFFQPNVEIVMIRRNYNPPGGPNESMCVTAAFEPELLEEHRLIKVFFYLNMSSTHILPNHTKPMWPIANISMTFSKQENKTGYNTVNSYIIKSWHGYSLSPPKWRFLLNNGSCAVVKVLSASYGNRANVSGKYGTANFGVICTKA
;
A
#
# COMPACT_ATOMS: atom_id res chain seq x y z
N MET A 1 20.89 -5.98 13.46
CA MET A 1 19.53 -5.87 12.85
C MET A 1 18.65 -4.78 13.49
N ARG A 2 19.22 -3.69 14.02
CA ARG A 2 18.46 -2.59 14.69
C ARG A 2 18.58 -1.21 13.99
N ALA A 3 19.46 -1.08 12.98
CA ALA A 3 19.73 0.19 12.30
C ALA A 3 18.70 0.54 11.20
N PHE A 4 18.09 -0.45 10.56
CA PHE A 4 17.11 -0.24 9.47
C PHE A 4 15.76 0.34 9.95
N VAL A 5 15.36 0.03 11.20
CA VAL A 5 14.09 0.48 11.76
C VAL A 5 14.12 1.97 12.13
N ALA A 6 15.28 2.47 12.57
CA ALA A 6 15.45 3.89 12.93
C ALA A 6 15.39 4.82 11.70
N TRP A 7 15.96 4.41 10.57
CA TRP A 7 15.91 5.18 9.32
C TRP A 7 14.50 5.31 8.73
N CYS A 8 13.65 4.27 8.85
CA CYS A 8 12.26 4.33 8.39
C CYS A 8 11.34 5.19 9.27
N ILE A 9 11.66 5.33 10.57
CA ILE A 9 10.93 6.22 11.48
C ILE A 9 11.20 7.68 11.12
N ILE A 10 12.47 7.99 10.87
CA ILE A 10 12.93 9.31 10.43
C ILE A 10 12.33 9.67 9.07
N LEU A 11 12.22 8.74 8.12
CA LEU A 11 11.62 9.02 6.80
C LEU A 11 10.12 9.34 6.85
N VAL A 12 9.36 8.75 7.77
CA VAL A 12 7.93 9.07 7.94
C VAL A 12 7.73 10.35 8.75
N HIS A 13 8.54 10.60 9.77
CA HIS A 13 8.54 11.91 10.44
C HIS A 13 8.99 13.03 9.50
N LEU A 14 10.07 12.85 8.73
CA LEU A 14 10.52 13.81 7.72
C LEU A 14 9.51 13.95 6.58
N ALA A 15 8.85 12.90 6.11
CA ALA A 15 7.82 13.03 5.08
C ALA A 15 6.56 13.75 5.60
N LEU A 16 6.20 13.58 6.89
CA LEU A 16 5.12 14.34 7.53
C LEU A 16 5.53 15.78 7.84
N GLU A 17 6.75 16.02 8.33
CA GLU A 17 7.30 17.35 8.59
C GLU A 17 7.48 18.15 7.31
N VAL A 18 8.00 17.54 6.23
CA VAL A 18 8.12 18.18 4.90
C VAL A 18 6.75 18.42 4.26
N TYR A 19 5.71 17.68 4.65
CA TYR A 19 4.34 18.00 4.22
C TYR A 19 3.74 19.20 4.96
N CYS A 20 4.25 19.51 6.16
CA CYS A 20 3.80 20.65 6.98
C CYS A 20 4.69 21.90 6.85
N THR A 21 5.97 21.75 6.52
CA THR A 21 6.91 22.86 6.26
C THR A 21 7.17 22.91 4.76
N GLY A 22 6.77 24.00 4.09
CA GLY A 22 6.75 24.18 2.62
C GLY A 22 8.09 24.11 1.87
N ASN A 23 8.96 23.17 2.21
CA ASN A 23 10.18 22.84 1.47
C ASN A 23 9.85 21.79 0.40
N SER A 24 10.05 22.17 -0.86
CA SER A 24 9.72 21.36 -2.01
C SER A 24 10.49 20.02 -2.00
N LEU A 25 9.73 18.93 -1.92
CA LEU A 25 10.23 17.56 -2.08
C LEU A 25 10.98 17.42 -3.41
N PRO A 26 12.06 16.62 -3.50
CA PRO A 26 12.79 16.43 -4.74
C PRO A 26 11.81 16.00 -5.85
N LYS A 27 11.83 16.73 -6.96
CA LYS A 27 10.93 16.60 -8.12
C LYS A 27 11.16 15.30 -8.91
N ARG A 28 11.24 14.14 -8.26
CA ARG A 28 11.08 12.87 -8.99
C ARG A 28 9.63 12.76 -9.43
N LYS A 29 9.43 12.43 -10.70
CA LYS A 29 8.10 12.31 -11.31
C LYS A 29 7.28 11.31 -10.49
N LEU A 30 6.16 11.77 -9.93
CA LEU A 30 5.25 10.93 -9.17
C LEU A 30 4.54 9.99 -10.13
N ASP A 31 5.05 8.77 -10.24
CA ASP A 31 4.53 7.80 -11.17
C ASP A 31 4.42 6.44 -10.49
N GLY A 32 3.18 6.04 -10.20
CA GLY A 32 2.85 4.77 -9.60
C GLY A 32 2.92 3.62 -10.59
N TRP A 33 2.68 3.90 -11.88
CA TRP A 33 2.78 2.89 -12.94
C TRP A 33 4.20 2.33 -13.01
N THR A 34 5.19 3.20 -13.17
CA THR A 34 6.61 2.79 -13.20
C THR A 34 7.09 2.18 -11.89
N PHE A 35 6.42 2.43 -10.76
CA PHE A 35 6.72 1.76 -9.49
C PHE A 35 6.19 0.31 -9.44
N PHE A 36 5.01 0.04 -10.00
CA PHE A 36 4.34 -1.27 -9.92
C PHE A 36 4.60 -2.20 -11.11
N GLN A 37 4.92 -1.64 -12.29
CA GLN A 37 5.20 -2.37 -13.53
C GLN A 37 6.38 -3.37 -13.41
N PRO A 38 7.49 -3.07 -12.70
CA PRO A 38 8.60 -4.00 -12.62
C PRO A 38 8.24 -5.30 -11.87
N ASN A 39 8.93 -6.39 -12.22
CA ASN A 39 8.88 -7.66 -11.50
C ASN A 39 9.67 -7.57 -10.19
N VAL A 40 9.10 -6.86 -9.22
CA VAL A 40 9.65 -6.67 -7.87
C VAL A 40 8.57 -6.92 -6.83
N GLU A 41 8.98 -7.54 -5.73
CA GLU A 41 8.14 -7.67 -4.54
C GLU A 41 7.98 -6.29 -3.89
N ILE A 42 6.73 -5.90 -3.61
CA ILE A 42 6.40 -4.64 -2.96
C ILE A 42 5.80 -4.94 -1.59
N VAL A 43 6.35 -4.35 -0.54
CA VAL A 43 5.92 -4.55 0.84
C VAL A 43 5.45 -3.24 1.44
N MET A 44 4.30 -3.26 2.12
CA MET A 44 3.86 -2.17 2.98
C MET A 44 4.58 -2.24 4.32
N ILE A 45 5.55 -1.35 4.52
CA ILE A 45 6.39 -1.34 5.72
C ILE A 45 5.80 -0.53 6.87
N ARG A 46 4.91 0.43 6.57
CA ARG A 46 4.26 1.26 7.58
C ARG A 46 2.92 1.78 7.09
N ARG A 47 1.98 1.97 8.02
CA ARG A 47 0.69 2.65 7.80
C ARG A 47 0.20 3.27 9.10
N ASN A 48 -0.64 4.30 9.02
CA ASN A 48 -1.25 4.95 10.19
C ASN A 48 -2.74 4.61 10.37
N TYR A 49 -3.23 3.57 9.69
CA TYR A 49 -4.64 3.19 9.65
C TYR A 49 -4.82 1.68 9.80
N ASN A 50 -6.03 1.28 10.21
CA ASN A 50 -6.43 -0.12 10.27
C ASN A 50 -7.27 -0.45 9.04
N PRO A 51 -6.92 -1.47 8.24
CA PRO A 51 -7.73 -1.86 7.12
C PRO A 51 -9.07 -2.44 7.56
N PRO A 52 -10.18 -2.10 6.87
CA PRO A 52 -11.45 -2.77 7.08
C PRO A 52 -11.35 -4.22 6.57
N GLY A 53 -11.97 -5.16 7.29
CA GLY A 53 -12.01 -6.58 6.88
C GLY A 53 -11.77 -7.64 7.97
N GLY A 54 -11.62 -7.28 9.25
CA GLY A 54 -11.41 -8.26 10.32
C GLY A 54 -10.33 -7.83 11.31
N PRO A 55 -10.02 -8.66 12.34
CA PRO A 55 -9.25 -8.24 13.52
C PRO A 55 -7.86 -7.69 13.19
N ASN A 56 -7.34 -6.90 14.13
CA ASN A 56 -6.27 -5.89 14.04
C ASN A 56 -4.88 -6.31 13.52
N GLU A 57 -4.71 -7.39 12.74
CA GLU A 57 -3.40 -8.04 12.60
C GLU A 57 -3.00 -8.41 11.17
N SER A 58 -3.43 -7.63 10.16
CA SER A 58 -2.75 -7.72 8.86
C SER A 58 -1.33 -7.16 8.98
N MET A 59 -0.37 -8.05 9.18
CA MET A 59 1.06 -7.79 9.13
C MET A 59 1.57 -8.06 7.71
N CYS A 60 2.60 -7.34 7.28
CA CYS A 60 3.34 -7.64 6.05
C CYS A 60 2.46 -7.75 4.79
N VAL A 61 1.62 -6.73 4.52
CA VAL A 61 0.90 -6.66 3.23
C VAL A 61 1.92 -6.57 2.11
N THR A 62 1.86 -7.53 1.20
CA THR A 62 2.86 -7.73 0.15
C THR A 62 2.17 -7.94 -1.18
N ALA A 63 2.73 -7.35 -2.22
CA ALA A 63 2.40 -7.65 -3.61
C ALA A 63 3.63 -8.29 -4.23
N ALA A 64 3.62 -9.62 -4.33
CA ALA A 64 4.71 -10.36 -4.97
C ALA A 64 4.25 -10.91 -6.32
N PHE A 65 5.18 -11.55 -7.02
CA PHE A 65 5.03 -12.07 -8.37
C PHE A 65 5.01 -11.00 -9.46
N GLU A 66 5.35 -11.46 -10.66
CA GLU A 66 5.36 -10.65 -11.86
C GLU A 66 3.95 -10.12 -12.15
N PRO A 67 3.79 -8.81 -12.39
CA PRO A 67 2.48 -8.28 -12.76
C PRO A 67 2.11 -8.72 -14.17
N GLU A 68 0.84 -9.07 -14.37
CA GLU A 68 0.29 -9.20 -15.72
C GLU A 68 0.00 -7.80 -16.24
N LEU A 69 0.76 -7.35 -17.23
CA LEU A 69 0.58 -6.02 -17.83
C LEU A 69 -0.61 -6.05 -18.78
N LEU A 70 -1.53 -5.11 -18.59
CA LEU A 70 -2.67 -4.88 -19.45
C LEU A 70 -2.53 -3.54 -20.19
N GLU A 71 -3.40 -3.29 -21.15
CA GLU A 71 -3.45 -2.00 -21.86
C GLU A 71 -3.77 -0.83 -20.91
N GLU A 72 -3.49 0.40 -21.36
CA GLU A 72 -3.91 1.64 -20.69
C GLU A 72 -3.37 1.87 -19.27
N HIS A 73 -2.13 1.46 -18.97
CA HIS A 73 -1.52 1.61 -17.63
C HIS A 73 -2.32 0.87 -16.56
N ARG A 74 -2.77 -0.33 -16.93
CA ARG A 74 -3.45 -1.27 -16.04
C ARG A 74 -2.58 -2.51 -15.88
N LEU A 75 -2.63 -3.12 -14.71
CA LEU A 75 -1.96 -4.41 -14.46
C LEU A 75 -2.76 -5.23 -13.47
N ILE A 76 -2.54 -6.54 -13.45
CA ILE A 76 -3.01 -7.42 -12.39
C ILE A 76 -1.81 -7.77 -11.53
N LYS A 77 -1.95 -7.63 -10.22
CA LYS A 77 -0.93 -8.04 -9.25
C LYS A 77 -1.55 -8.88 -8.15
N VAL A 78 -0.78 -9.83 -7.66
CA VAL A 78 -1.18 -10.74 -6.58
C VAL A 78 -0.80 -10.11 -5.25
N PHE A 79 -1.76 -9.97 -4.36
CA PHE A 79 -1.57 -9.47 -3.01
C PHE A 79 -1.79 -10.57 -1.99
N PHE A 80 -0.97 -10.59 -0.95
CA PHE A 80 -1.18 -11.40 0.24
C PHE A 80 -0.77 -10.62 1.48
N TYR A 81 -1.20 -11.10 2.63
CA TYR A 81 -0.81 -10.52 3.91
C TYR A 81 -0.69 -11.62 4.95
N LEU A 82 0.21 -11.43 5.91
CA LEU A 82 0.25 -12.28 7.08
C LEU A 82 -0.88 -11.83 8.01
N ASN A 83 -1.77 -12.77 8.36
CA ASN A 83 -2.78 -12.53 9.36
C ASN A 83 -2.55 -13.49 10.52
N MET A 84 -2.24 -12.97 11.70
CA MET A 84 -2.07 -13.76 12.92
C MET A 84 -3.38 -14.46 13.34
N SER A 85 -4.53 -13.99 12.84
CA SER A 85 -5.84 -14.60 13.07
C SER A 85 -6.32 -15.48 11.91
N SER A 86 -5.49 -15.80 10.89
CA SER A 86 -5.91 -16.68 9.80
C SER A 86 -6.13 -18.09 10.31
N THR A 87 -7.34 -18.63 10.15
CA THR A 87 -7.69 -20.00 10.53
C THR A 87 -7.77 -20.95 9.34
N HIS A 88 -7.53 -20.46 8.11
CA HIS A 88 -7.70 -21.26 6.92
C HIS A 88 -6.49 -22.19 6.69
N ILE A 89 -6.70 -23.49 6.91
CA ILE A 89 -5.71 -24.54 6.71
C ILE A 89 -6.21 -25.42 5.57
N LEU A 90 -5.35 -25.69 4.57
CA LEU A 90 -5.69 -26.61 3.49
C LEU A 90 -5.72 -28.07 3.98
N PRO A 91 -6.47 -28.95 3.30
CA PRO A 91 -6.30 -30.38 3.48
C PRO A 91 -4.82 -30.77 3.33
N ASN A 92 -4.30 -31.55 4.28
CA ASN A 92 -2.90 -32.01 4.34
C ASN A 92 -1.85 -30.94 4.68
N HIS A 93 -2.24 -29.76 5.14
CA HIS A 93 -1.29 -28.75 5.63
C HIS A 93 -1.42 -28.58 7.16
N THR A 94 -0.30 -28.36 7.85
CA THR A 94 -0.28 -28.11 9.31
C THR A 94 -0.20 -26.63 9.66
N LYS A 95 0.06 -25.77 8.66
CA LYS A 95 0.20 -24.31 8.84
C LYS A 95 -0.92 -23.58 8.12
N PRO A 96 -1.43 -22.47 8.69
CA PRO A 96 -2.39 -21.61 8.01
C PRO A 96 -1.83 -21.07 6.70
N MET A 97 -2.66 -21.10 5.65
CA MET A 97 -2.36 -20.43 4.39
C MET A 97 -2.55 -18.92 4.54
N TRP A 98 -1.69 -18.16 3.87
CA TRP A 98 -1.84 -16.71 3.81
C TRP A 98 -3.03 -16.38 2.91
N PRO A 99 -3.88 -15.40 3.29
CA PRO A 99 -4.92 -14.91 2.40
C PRO A 99 -4.32 -14.28 1.14
N ILE A 100 -4.89 -14.58 -0.03
CA ILE A 100 -4.39 -14.15 -1.34
C ILE A 100 -5.53 -13.49 -2.14
N ALA A 101 -5.22 -12.45 -2.90
CA ALA A 101 -6.12 -11.88 -3.89
C ALA A 101 -5.40 -11.43 -5.16
N ASN A 102 -6.04 -11.66 -6.31
CA ASN A 102 -5.67 -11.03 -7.58
C ASN A 102 -6.37 -9.69 -7.68
N ILE A 103 -5.60 -8.62 -7.84
CA ILE A 103 -6.11 -7.26 -7.85
C ILE A 103 -5.77 -6.61 -9.19
N SER A 104 -6.80 -6.12 -9.87
CA SER A 104 -6.66 -5.28 -11.06
C SER A 104 -6.41 -3.84 -10.63
N MET A 105 -5.29 -3.26 -11.05
CA MET A 105 -4.85 -1.92 -10.69
C MET A 105 -4.80 -1.03 -11.94
N THR A 106 -5.57 0.04 -11.95
CA THR A 106 -5.57 1.05 -13.01
C THR A 106 -4.90 2.32 -12.52
N PHE A 107 -3.87 2.76 -13.23
CA PHE A 107 -3.11 3.96 -12.89
C PHE A 107 -3.60 5.13 -13.73
N SER A 108 -3.88 6.26 -13.08
CA SER A 108 -4.39 7.46 -13.73
C SER A 108 -3.59 8.71 -13.32
N LYS A 109 -3.61 9.70 -14.23
CA LYS A 109 -3.02 11.02 -14.03
C LYS A 109 -4.12 11.94 -13.54
N GLN A 110 -3.86 12.74 -12.50
CA GLN A 110 -4.69 13.92 -12.25
C GLN A 110 -4.34 15.02 -13.25
N GLU A 111 -5.34 15.81 -13.64
CA GLU A 111 -5.14 17.03 -14.42
C GLU A 111 -4.06 17.90 -13.77
N ASN A 112 -3.16 18.44 -14.60
CA ASN A 112 -2.03 19.28 -14.19
C ASN A 112 -0.92 18.59 -13.36
N LYS A 113 -0.86 17.25 -13.33
CA LYS A 113 0.25 16.49 -12.73
C LYS A 113 1.05 15.70 -13.76
N THR A 114 2.37 15.65 -13.57
CA THR A 114 3.27 14.81 -14.37
C THR A 114 3.34 13.40 -13.77
N GLY A 115 2.82 12.39 -14.49
CA GLY A 115 2.90 10.97 -14.11
C GLY A 115 1.59 10.36 -13.59
N TYR A 116 1.52 9.03 -13.51
CA TYR A 116 0.33 8.31 -13.08
C TYR A 116 0.31 8.19 -11.56
N ASN A 117 -0.08 9.26 -10.88
CA ASN A 117 0.04 9.41 -9.43
C ASN A 117 -1.18 8.90 -8.64
N THR A 118 -2.20 8.37 -9.30
CA THR A 118 -3.39 7.81 -8.65
C THR A 118 -3.58 6.38 -9.12
N VAL A 119 -3.98 5.50 -8.21
CA VAL A 119 -4.36 4.12 -8.53
C VAL A 119 -5.74 3.83 -7.96
N ASN A 120 -6.58 3.26 -8.81
CA ASN A 120 -7.85 2.67 -8.43
C ASN A 120 -7.79 1.18 -8.72
N SER A 121 -8.34 0.36 -7.85
CA SER A 121 -8.27 -1.09 -8.02
C SER A 121 -9.52 -1.80 -7.51
N TYR A 122 -9.69 -3.02 -8.02
CA TYR A 122 -10.74 -3.95 -7.59
C TYR A 122 -10.16 -5.37 -7.50
N ILE A 123 -10.75 -6.17 -6.61
CA ILE A 123 -10.40 -7.59 -6.47
C ILE A 123 -11.06 -8.34 -7.62
N ILE A 124 -10.27 -9.05 -8.42
CA ILE A 124 -10.79 -9.98 -9.44
C ILE A 124 -11.22 -11.27 -8.77
N LYS A 125 -10.35 -11.81 -7.90
CA LYS A 125 -10.57 -13.08 -7.20
C LYS A 125 -9.80 -13.08 -5.89
N SER A 126 -10.39 -13.69 -4.87
CA SER A 126 -9.80 -13.88 -3.55
C SER A 126 -9.82 -15.35 -3.13
N TRP A 127 -8.87 -15.72 -2.28
CA TRP A 127 -8.74 -17.05 -1.69
C TRP A 127 -8.43 -16.97 -0.21
N HIS A 128 -8.68 -18.08 0.50
CA HIS A 128 -8.30 -18.28 1.90
C HIS A 128 -8.78 -17.16 2.83
N GLY A 129 -9.97 -16.62 2.58
CA GLY A 129 -10.58 -15.59 3.43
C GLY A 129 -9.96 -14.20 3.31
N TYR A 130 -9.34 -13.86 2.17
CA TYR A 130 -8.82 -12.51 1.94
C TYR A 130 -9.92 -11.45 2.11
N SER A 131 -9.66 -10.45 2.95
CA SER A 131 -10.66 -9.49 3.41
C SER A 131 -10.20 -8.03 3.34
N LEU A 132 -8.94 -7.77 2.97
CA LEU A 132 -8.46 -6.39 2.82
C LEU A 132 -9.15 -5.72 1.62
N SER A 133 -9.49 -4.44 1.79
CA SER A 133 -10.00 -3.66 0.65
C SER A 133 -8.90 -3.46 -0.41
N PRO A 134 -9.27 -3.48 -1.71
CA PRO A 134 -8.31 -3.24 -2.77
C PRO A 134 -7.70 -1.82 -2.67
N PRO A 135 -6.40 -1.64 -2.99
CA PRO A 135 -5.71 -0.36 -2.98
C PRO A 135 -6.40 0.76 -3.77
N LYS A 136 -6.81 1.82 -3.08
CA LYS A 136 -7.21 3.08 -3.71
C LYS A 136 -6.31 4.17 -3.17
N TRP A 137 -5.28 4.53 -3.93
CA TRP A 137 -4.17 5.33 -3.42
C TRP A 137 -3.84 6.52 -4.31
N ARG A 138 -3.27 7.55 -3.69
CA ARG A 138 -2.56 8.63 -4.36
C ARG A 138 -1.11 8.65 -3.91
N PHE A 139 -0.20 8.59 -4.85
CA PHE A 139 1.23 8.71 -4.61
C PHE A 139 1.56 10.17 -4.27
N LEU A 140 2.15 10.36 -3.09
CA LEU A 140 2.63 11.67 -2.63
C LEU A 140 4.11 11.83 -2.91
N LEU A 141 4.85 10.73 -2.76
CA LEU A 141 6.29 10.65 -2.94
C LEU A 141 6.68 9.31 -3.53
N ASN A 142 7.69 9.32 -4.40
CA ASN A 142 8.33 8.13 -4.93
C ASN A 142 9.82 8.41 -5.11
N ASN A 143 10.70 7.62 -4.48
CA ASN A 143 12.14 7.72 -4.66
C ASN A 143 12.71 6.57 -5.52
N GLY A 144 11.88 5.75 -6.16
CA GLY A 144 12.25 4.60 -6.97
C GLY A 144 12.31 3.28 -6.20
N SER A 145 12.59 3.33 -4.89
CA SER A 145 12.64 2.16 -4.00
C SER A 145 11.46 2.12 -3.03
N CYS A 146 10.95 3.28 -2.65
CA CYS A 146 9.86 3.47 -1.72
C CYS A 146 8.93 4.59 -2.19
N ALA A 147 7.66 4.44 -1.85
CA ALA A 147 6.64 5.42 -2.10
C ALA A 147 5.78 5.67 -0.85
N VAL A 148 5.42 6.94 -0.66
CA VAL A 148 4.41 7.34 0.32
C VAL A 148 3.08 7.49 -0.41
N VAL A 149 2.07 6.78 0.07
CA VAL A 149 0.73 6.77 -0.52
C VAL A 149 -0.30 7.32 0.46
N LYS A 150 -1.17 8.21 -0.02
CA LYS A 150 -2.41 8.59 0.66
C LYS A 150 -3.50 7.61 0.28
N VAL A 151 -4.22 7.09 1.26
CA VAL A 151 -5.35 6.20 1.05
C VAL A 151 -6.62 7.01 0.81
N LEU A 152 -7.32 6.69 -0.29
CA LEU A 152 -8.48 7.42 -0.77
C LEU A 152 -9.81 6.76 -0.40
N SER A 153 -9.81 5.56 0.18
CA SER A 153 -11.07 4.89 0.53
C SER A 153 -11.68 5.47 1.82
N ALA A 154 -13.00 5.66 1.79
CA ALA A 154 -13.80 6.14 2.92
C ALA A 154 -13.97 5.10 4.06
N SER A 155 -13.61 3.83 3.82
CA SER A 155 -13.86 2.72 4.74
C SER A 155 -12.75 2.46 5.78
N TYR A 156 -11.66 3.23 5.78
CA TYR A 156 -10.55 3.08 6.73
C TYR A 156 -10.81 3.93 7.98
N GLY A 157 -11.23 3.29 9.08
CA GLY A 157 -11.51 3.95 10.36
C GLY A 157 -10.26 4.55 11.01
N ASN A 158 -10.35 5.81 11.42
CA ASN A 158 -9.29 6.53 12.12
C ASN A 158 -9.12 5.98 13.54
N ARG A 159 -7.90 5.57 13.94
CA ARG A 159 -7.55 5.56 15.37
C ARG A 159 -7.25 7.00 15.77
N ALA A 160 -8.26 7.72 16.22
CA ALA A 160 -8.06 8.90 17.04
C ALA A 160 -9.31 9.19 17.88
N ASN A 161 -9.31 8.69 19.13
CA ASN A 161 -9.72 9.54 20.25
C ASN A 161 -8.67 10.65 20.42
N VAL A 162 -8.57 11.52 19.42
CA VAL A 162 -7.96 12.84 19.54
C VAL A 162 -9.07 13.77 19.08
N SER A 163 -9.75 14.35 20.06
CA SER A 163 -10.79 15.36 19.84
C SER A 163 -10.19 16.50 19.00
N GLY A 164 -10.47 16.50 17.71
CA GLY A 164 -9.98 17.52 16.79
C GLY A 164 -10.73 17.42 15.47
N LYS A 165 -11.42 18.51 15.11
CA LYS A 165 -12.37 18.67 13.99
C LYS A 165 -11.80 18.54 12.57
N TYR A 166 -10.76 17.74 12.35
CA TYR A 166 -10.25 17.39 11.01
C TYR A 166 -9.89 15.92 10.97
N GLY A 167 -10.62 15.13 10.17
CA GLY A 167 -10.30 13.71 9.99
C GLY A 167 -8.86 13.56 9.50
N THR A 168 -8.01 12.90 10.29
CA THR A 168 -6.64 12.57 9.92
C THR A 168 -6.64 11.76 8.63
N ALA A 169 -5.84 12.17 7.64
CA ALA A 169 -5.71 11.40 6.40
C ALA A 169 -4.97 10.08 6.66
N ASN A 170 -5.38 9.03 5.96
CA ASN A 170 -4.77 7.71 6.02
C ASN A 170 -3.60 7.63 5.04
N PHE A 171 -2.44 7.15 5.49
CA PHE A 171 -1.20 7.04 4.72
C PHE A 171 -0.53 5.68 4.91
N GLY A 172 0.19 5.24 3.88
CA GLY A 172 1.04 4.06 3.89
C GLY A 172 2.40 4.35 3.27
N VAL A 173 3.41 3.58 3.67
CA VAL A 173 4.72 3.53 3.02
C VAL A 173 4.88 2.14 2.43
N ILE A 174 5.09 2.09 1.13
CA ILE A 174 5.37 0.87 0.38
C ILE A 174 6.78 0.93 -0.18
N CYS A 175 7.49 -0.18 -0.18
CA CYS A 175 8.85 -0.27 -0.71
C CYS A 175 9.01 -1.53 -1.55
N THR A 176 9.85 -1.45 -2.57
CA THR A 176 10.37 -2.62 -3.27
C THR A 176 11.35 -3.35 -2.36
N LYS A 177 11.29 -4.67 -2.37
CA LYS A 177 12.22 -5.53 -1.67
C LYS A 177 13.30 -5.96 -2.66
N ALA A 178 14.55 -5.67 -2.30
CA ALA A 178 15.73 -6.06 -3.05
C ALA A 178 16.04 -7.56 -2.89
#